data_AF-A0A7V3HBU1-F1
#
_entry.id   AF-A0A7V3HBU1-F1
#
_cell.length_a   1.000
_cell.length_b   1.000
_cell.length_c   1.000
_cell.angle_alpha   90.00
_cell.angle_beta   90.00
_cell.angle_gamma   90.00
#
_symmetry.space_group_name_H-M   'P 1'
#
loop_
_entity.id
_entity.type
_entity.pdbx_description
1 polymer ?
#
loop_
_entity_poly.entity_id
_entity_poly.type
_entity_poly.pdbx_seq_one_letter_code
_entity_poly.pdbx_strand_id
1 'polypeptide(L)'
;MKKILFLFSLFILLFACSKKEATQPKIPSVKTITVLPANISESIKLSGTIDSKSRAWLVSPADGVVISINKQEGDTVNKGDVVLSVMAVDYQNLLGLAKAEYEAA
;
A
#
# COMPACT_ATOMS: atom_id res chain seq x y z
N MET A 1 55.57 -3.29 -89.01
CA MET A 1 54.86 -2.10 -88.49
C MET A 1 53.35 -2.30 -88.28
N LYS A 2 52.70 -3.26 -88.97
CA LYS A 2 51.26 -3.58 -88.81
C LYS A 2 50.87 -4.22 -87.46
N LYS A 3 51.81 -4.94 -86.81
CA LYS A 3 51.61 -5.56 -85.48
C LYS A 3 51.64 -4.55 -84.30
N ILE A 4 52.34 -3.41 -84.45
CA ILE A 4 52.37 -2.35 -83.43
C ILE A 4 51.04 -1.59 -83.38
N LEU A 5 50.39 -1.40 -84.54
CA LEU A 5 49.07 -0.75 -84.66
C LEU A 5 47.95 -1.60 -84.02
N PHE A 6 48.06 -2.94 -84.12
CA PHE A 6 47.11 -3.87 -83.50
C PHE A 6 47.30 -3.99 -81.98
N LEU A 7 48.54 -3.82 -81.48
CA LEU A 7 48.85 -3.84 -80.04
C LEU A 7 48.33 -2.58 -79.32
N PHE A 8 48.32 -1.43 -79.99
CA PHE A 8 47.83 -0.16 -79.42
C PHE A 8 46.29 -0.10 -79.34
N SER A 9 45.59 -0.74 -80.31
CA SER A 9 44.14 -0.89 -80.29
C SER A 9 43.63 -1.77 -79.14
N LEU A 10 44.45 -2.72 -78.67
CA LEU A 10 44.09 -3.62 -77.57
C LEU A 10 44.32 -2.98 -76.18
N PHE A 11 45.22 -2.01 -76.10
CA PHE A 11 45.52 -1.30 -74.84
C PHE A 11 44.45 -0.26 -74.47
N ILE A 12 43.69 0.25 -75.45
CA ILE A 12 42.60 1.21 -75.24
C ILE A 12 41.33 0.57 -74.66
N LEU A 13 41.12 -0.74 -74.83
CA LEU A 13 39.96 -1.43 -74.25
C LEU A 13 40.08 -1.70 -72.74
N LEU A 14 41.28 -1.57 -72.15
CA LEU A 14 41.53 -1.88 -70.73
C LEU A 14 41.36 -0.68 -69.78
N PHE A 15 41.19 0.54 -70.29
CA PHE A 15 40.97 1.75 -69.47
C PHE A 15 39.48 2.14 -69.33
N ALA A 16 38.55 1.39 -69.92
CA ALA A 16 37.12 1.72 -69.95
C ALA A 16 36.31 1.25 -68.72
N CYS A 17 36.93 1.17 -67.55
CA CYS A 17 36.22 0.93 -66.28
C CYS A 17 36.37 2.13 -65.34
N SER A 18 35.66 3.21 -65.66
CA SER A 18 35.43 4.33 -64.73
C SER A 18 34.51 3.87 -63.60
N LYS A 19 35.09 3.71 -62.41
CA LYS A 19 34.37 3.58 -61.14
C LYS A 19 33.37 4.73 -60.99
N LYS A 20 32.10 4.39 -60.80
CA LYS A 20 31.07 5.32 -60.33
C LYS A 20 30.84 5.06 -58.85
N GLU A 21 31.59 5.76 -58.00
CA GLU A 21 31.23 5.95 -56.59
C GLU A 21 29.93 6.76 -56.54
N ALA A 22 28.84 6.15 -56.07
CA ALA A 22 27.61 6.86 -55.79
C ALA A 22 27.76 7.63 -54.47
N THR A 23 27.83 8.96 -54.57
CA THR A 23 27.81 9.88 -53.44
C THR A 23 26.56 9.63 -52.58
N GLN A 24 26.77 9.15 -51.36
CA GLN A 24 25.67 8.96 -50.41
C GLN A 24 25.11 10.31 -49.94
N PRO A 25 23.78 10.46 -49.82
CA PRO A 25 23.16 11.69 -49.36
C PRO A 25 23.57 12.00 -47.92
N LYS A 26 24.00 13.25 -47.67
CA LYS A 26 24.43 13.74 -46.35
C LYS A 26 23.18 14.01 -45.49
N ILE A 27 22.67 12.97 -44.84
CA ILE A 27 21.51 13.06 -43.93
C ILE A 27 21.96 13.77 -42.64
N PRO A 28 21.23 14.81 -42.15
CA PRO A 28 21.55 15.46 -40.89
C PRO A 28 21.53 14.45 -39.74
N SER A 29 22.62 14.36 -38.99
CA SER A 29 22.75 13.42 -37.87
C SER A 29 21.92 13.90 -36.68
N VAL A 30 20.91 13.11 -36.31
CA VAL A 30 20.07 13.37 -35.15
C VAL A 30 20.42 12.39 -34.04
N LYS A 31 20.48 12.90 -32.81
CA LYS A 31 20.77 12.07 -31.63
C LYS A 31 19.46 11.44 -31.16
N THR A 32 19.31 10.14 -31.34
CA THR A 32 18.15 9.38 -30.87
C THR A 32 18.43 8.73 -29.52
N ILE A 33 17.38 8.50 -28.74
CA ILE A 33 17.43 7.62 -27.58
C ILE A 33 16.46 6.46 -27.82
N THR A 34 16.89 5.25 -27.48
CA THR A 34 16.04 4.06 -27.53
C THR A 34 15.33 3.92 -26.19
N VAL A 35 14.00 4.01 -26.19
CA VAL A 35 13.19 3.87 -24.98
C VAL A 35 13.01 2.38 -24.67
N LEU A 36 13.40 1.96 -23.47
CA LEU A 36 13.19 0.60 -22.96
C LEU A 36 11.96 0.59 -22.04
N PRO A 37 11.16 -0.49 -22.03
CA PRO A 37 10.10 -0.65 -21.04
C PRO A 37 10.68 -0.63 -19.62
N ALA A 38 10.21 0.29 -18.80
CA ALA A 38 10.55 0.37 -17.38
C ALA A 38 9.26 0.28 -16.57
N ASN A 39 9.30 -0.45 -15.45
CA ASN A 39 8.20 -0.47 -14.51
C ASN A 39 8.19 0.84 -13.72
N ILE A 40 7.08 1.57 -13.82
CA ILE A 40 6.87 2.83 -13.11
C ILE A 40 5.89 2.53 -11.98
N SER A 41 6.38 2.58 -10.75
CA SER A 41 5.56 2.43 -9.55
C SER A 41 5.41 3.78 -8.87
N GLU A 42 4.18 4.28 -8.78
CA GLU A 42 3.85 5.46 -7.98
C GLU A 42 3.31 5.03 -6.62
N SER A 43 3.81 5.64 -5.55
CA SER A 43 3.31 5.40 -4.19
C SER A 43 2.62 6.66 -3.68
N ILE A 44 1.39 6.52 -3.21
CA ILE A 44 0.65 7.60 -2.55
C ILE A 44 0.95 7.55 -1.05
N LYS A 45 1.44 8.65 -0.48
CA LYS A 45 1.65 8.79 0.97
C LYS A 45 0.41 9.43 1.58
N LEU A 46 -0.24 8.69 2.48
CA LEU A 46 -1.39 9.17 3.24
C LEU A 46 -0.97 9.39 4.69
N SER A 47 -1.46 10.48 5.28
CA SER A 47 -1.35 10.75 6.71
C SER A 47 -2.73 10.63 7.35
N GLY A 48 -2.75 10.23 8.62
CA GLY A 48 -3.98 10.07 9.39
C GLY A 48 -3.67 9.87 10.86
N THR A 49 -4.73 9.87 11.67
CA THR A 49 -4.64 9.66 13.10
C THR A 49 -5.18 8.29 13.45
N ILE A 50 -4.54 7.61 14.40
CA ILE A 50 -4.99 6.34 14.94
C ILE A 50 -5.96 6.62 16.09
N ASP A 51 -7.11 5.96 16.10
CA ASP A 51 -8.05 5.99 17.22
C ASP A 51 -8.52 4.56 17.56
N SER A 52 -9.12 4.40 18.73
CA SER A 52 -9.66 3.15 19.24
C SER A 52 -10.79 2.65 18.34
N LYS A 53 -10.74 1.37 17.97
CA LYS A 53 -11.82 0.72 17.20
C LYS A 53 -13.17 0.76 17.92
N SER A 54 -13.17 0.69 19.24
CA SER A 54 -14.36 0.72 20.09
C SER A 54 -14.03 1.39 21.41
N ARG A 55 -14.95 2.21 21.93
CA ARG A 55 -14.88 2.82 23.26
C ARG A 55 -16.18 2.52 24.00
N ALA A 56 -16.09 2.18 25.27
CA ALA A 56 -17.23 1.96 26.13
C ALA A 56 -17.04 2.73 27.43
N TRP A 57 -18.10 3.38 27.89
CA TRP A 57 -18.15 4.03 29.19
C TRP A 57 -18.82 3.08 30.19
N LEU A 58 -18.17 2.84 31.32
CA LEU A 58 -18.75 2.08 32.41
C LEU A 58 -19.49 3.03 33.33
N VAL A 59 -20.77 2.75 33.55
CA VAL A 59 -21.63 3.49 34.46
C VAL A 59 -22.33 2.51 35.39
N SER A 60 -22.48 2.89 36.65
CA SER A 60 -23.25 2.09 37.60
C SER A 60 -24.73 2.17 37.24
N PRO A 61 -25.47 1.05 37.18
CA PRO A 61 -26.90 1.06 36.91
C PRO A 61 -27.73 1.53 38.11
N ALA A 62 -27.13 1.57 39.30
CA ALA A 62 -27.77 1.98 40.55
C ALA A 62 -26.82 2.82 41.40
N ASP A 63 -27.41 3.68 42.23
CA ASP A 63 -26.67 4.43 43.23
C ASP A 63 -26.28 3.51 44.39
N GLY A 64 -25.10 3.75 44.97
CA GLY A 64 -24.63 2.98 46.09
C GLY A 64 -23.17 3.25 46.43
N VAL A 65 -22.66 2.53 47.41
CA VAL A 65 -21.28 2.67 47.91
C VAL A 65 -20.38 1.65 47.22
N VAL A 66 -19.23 2.07 46.71
CA VAL A 66 -18.22 1.16 46.15
C VAL A 66 -17.60 0.34 47.28
N ILE A 67 -17.74 -0.98 47.22
CA ILE A 67 -17.23 -1.90 48.25
C ILE A 67 -15.98 -2.65 47.82
N SER A 68 -15.76 -2.81 46.51
CA SER A 68 -14.53 -3.39 45.99
C SER A 68 -14.21 -2.86 44.59
N ILE A 69 -12.93 -2.74 44.30
CA ILE A 69 -12.39 -2.49 42.97
C ILE A 69 -11.54 -3.73 42.64
N ASN A 70 -11.98 -4.51 41.66
CA ASN A 70 -11.36 -5.79 41.33
C ASN A 70 -10.38 -5.67 40.14
N LYS A 71 -10.45 -4.56 39.40
CA LYS A 71 -9.60 -4.26 38.25
C LYS A 71 -9.08 -2.84 38.36
N GLN A 72 -7.80 -2.67 38.09
CA GLN A 72 -7.11 -1.40 38.19
C GLN A 72 -6.90 -0.76 36.81
N GLU A 73 -6.53 0.50 36.82
CA GLU A 73 -6.19 1.22 35.59
C GLU A 73 -5.04 0.53 34.86
N GLY A 74 -5.20 0.34 33.54
CA GLY A 74 -4.25 -0.39 32.71
C GLY A 74 -4.49 -1.90 32.62
N ASP A 75 -5.38 -2.46 33.44
CA ASP A 75 -5.74 -3.87 33.33
C ASP A 75 -6.54 -4.16 32.05
N THR A 76 -6.29 -5.33 31.48
CA THR A 76 -7.14 -5.88 30.42
C THR A 76 -8.41 -6.49 31.04
N VAL A 77 -9.56 -6.15 30.45
CA VAL A 77 -10.88 -6.65 30.86
C VAL A 77 -11.55 -7.35 29.69
N ASN A 78 -12.26 -8.43 30.00
CA ASN A 78 -13.09 -9.18 29.07
C ASN A 78 -14.58 -8.94 29.35
N LYS A 79 -15.43 -9.30 28.37
CA LYS A 79 -16.88 -9.23 28.55
C LYS A 79 -17.31 -10.15 29.69
N GLY A 80 -18.01 -9.58 30.67
CA GLY A 80 -18.51 -10.30 31.85
C GLY A 80 -17.61 -10.19 33.08
N ASP A 81 -16.43 -9.59 32.96
CA ASP A 81 -15.56 -9.37 34.11
C ASP A 81 -16.20 -8.38 35.09
N VAL A 82 -16.16 -8.71 36.38
CA VAL A 82 -16.58 -7.81 37.45
C VAL A 82 -15.46 -6.83 37.72
N VAL A 83 -15.58 -5.61 37.21
CA VAL A 83 -14.58 -4.54 37.36
C VAL A 83 -14.60 -3.94 38.77
N LEU A 84 -15.80 -3.69 39.29
CA LEU A 84 -16.05 -3.10 40.60
C LEU A 84 -17.37 -3.63 41.17
N SER A 85 -17.50 -3.58 42.49
CA SER A 85 -18.72 -3.96 43.20
C SER A 85 -19.31 -2.76 43.92
N VAL A 86 -20.59 -2.49 43.69
CA VAL A 86 -21.36 -1.42 44.36
C VAL A 86 -22.41 -2.06 45.24
N MET A 87 -22.49 -1.61 46.50
CA MET A 87 -23.56 -1.97 47.40
C MET A 87 -24.69 -0.94 47.30
N ALA A 88 -25.79 -1.36 46.68
CA ALA A 88 -27.05 -0.61 46.62
C ALA A 88 -28.01 -1.16 47.69
N VAL A 89 -28.03 -0.52 48.86
CA VAL A 89 -28.79 -0.97 50.04
C VAL A 89 -30.29 -1.09 49.73
N ASP A 90 -30.85 -0.12 49.01
CA ASP A 90 -32.27 -0.11 48.65
C ASP A 90 -32.67 -1.33 47.83
N TYR A 91 -31.83 -1.74 46.87
CA TYR A 91 -32.07 -2.94 46.07
C TYR A 91 -32.01 -4.22 46.91
N GLN A 92 -31.11 -4.30 47.89
CA GLN A 92 -31.04 -5.45 48.79
C GLN A 92 -32.29 -5.56 49.66
N ASN A 93 -32.77 -4.43 50.18
CA ASN A 93 -33.99 -4.38 50.99
C ASN A 93 -35.22 -4.80 50.17
N LEU A 94 -35.36 -4.26 48.95
CA LEU A 94 -36.46 -4.60 48.05
C LEU A 94 -36.47 -6.08 47.68
N LEU A 95 -35.29 -6.64 47.39
CA LEU A 95 -35.12 -8.06 47.11
C LEU A 95 -35.48 -8.93 48.32
N GLY A 96 -35.11 -8.51 49.53
CA GLY A 96 -35.45 -9.22 50.77
C GLY A 96 -36.95 -9.29 50.99
N LEU A 97 -37.66 -8.17 50.80
CA LEU A 97 -39.12 -8.11 50.91
C LEU A 97 -39.81 -9.04 49.90
N ALA A 98 -39.43 -8.93 48.62
CA ALA A 98 -40.02 -9.74 47.56
C ALA A 98 -39.80 -11.25 47.78
N LYS A 99 -38.64 -11.65 48.33
CA LYS A 99 -38.36 -13.05 48.69
C LYS A 99 -39.23 -13.53 49.84
N ALA A 100 -39.39 -12.73 50.89
CA ALA A 100 -40.23 -13.09 52.03
C ALA A 100 -41.71 -13.26 51.62
N GLU A 101 -42.22 -12.40 50.73
CA GLU A 101 -43.56 -12.54 50.18
C GLU A 101 -43.72 -13.81 49.33
N TYR A 102 -42.71 -14.14 48.51
CA TYR A 102 -42.71 -15.36 47.71
C TYR A 102 -42.70 -16.64 48.57
N GLU A 103 -41.90 -16.66 49.64
CA GLU A 103 -41.79 -17.81 50.55
C GLU A 103 -43.03 -17.97 51.45
N ALA A 104 -43.81 -16.91 51.65
CA ALA A 104 -45.04 -16.94 52.43
C ALA A 104 -46.28 -17.39 51.63
N ALA A 105 -46.17 -17.48 50.29
CA ALA A 105 -47.23 -17.92 49.38
C ALA A 105 -47.21 -19.44 49.16
#